data_AF-A0A0Q6BLN2-F1
#
_entry.id   AF-A0A0Q6BLN2-F1
#
_cell.length_a   1.000
_cell.length_b   1.000
_cell.length_c   1.000
_cell.angle_alpha   90.00
_cell.angle_beta   90.00
_cell.angle_gamma   90.00
#
_symmetry.space_group_name_H-M   'P 1'
#
loop_
_entity.id
_entity.type
_entity.pdbx_description
1 polymer ?
#
loop_
_entity_poly.entity_id
_entity_poly.type
_entity_poly.pdbx_seq_one_letter_code
_entity_poly.pdbx_strand_id
1 'polypeptide(L)'
;MPLLRYALPFCVYVLTSVFPQLSVAEITTLTIPDQGWAISFDAPPLRPVREADSNDHYMYYGNANFFSVVINVDTPACDGGDSHENVLNCFWTKASKEPLINQASVQKSCNSNYCKLSYELENSFQDKNIKQRHVYFLFAYRNKWNNVHISYVNPTEVDLKVLEKFEQSFSYK
;
A
#
# COMPACT_ATOMS: atom_id res chain seq x y z
N MET A 1 51.07 48.09 -37.28
CA MET A 1 50.76 47.64 -35.91
C MET A 1 49.27 47.78 -35.65
N PRO A 2 48.45 46.71 -35.75
CA PRO A 2 47.09 46.72 -35.24
C PRO A 2 47.00 45.97 -33.90
N LEU A 3 46.29 46.57 -32.95
CA LEU A 3 46.04 46.03 -31.61
C LEU A 3 45.07 44.84 -31.68
N LEU A 4 45.50 43.70 -31.14
CA LEU A 4 44.73 42.47 -31.00
C LEU A 4 43.59 42.69 -29.97
N ARG A 5 42.34 42.55 -30.40
CA ARG A 5 41.17 42.47 -29.51
C ARG A 5 41.02 41.03 -29.02
N TYR A 6 41.25 40.80 -27.72
CA TYR A 6 40.88 39.54 -27.06
C TYR A 6 39.44 39.64 -26.57
N ALA A 7 38.53 38.93 -27.23
CA ALA A 7 37.20 38.65 -26.70
C ALA A 7 37.29 37.37 -25.84
N LEU A 8 37.12 37.52 -24.53
CA LEU A 8 36.92 36.40 -23.60
C LEU A 8 35.46 35.92 -23.72
N PRO A 9 35.18 34.67 -24.11
CA PRO A 9 33.85 34.12 -23.93
C PRO A 9 33.67 33.77 -22.46
N PHE A 10 32.79 34.50 -21.78
CA PHE A 10 32.27 34.14 -20.47
C PHE A 10 31.48 32.83 -20.61
N CYS A 11 32.12 31.70 -20.31
CA CYS A 11 31.46 30.41 -20.14
C CYS A 11 30.62 30.48 -18.86
N VAL A 12 29.33 30.79 -19.01
CA VAL A 12 28.35 30.67 -17.93
C VAL A 12 28.06 29.18 -17.72
N TYR A 13 28.76 28.56 -16.79
CA TYR A 13 28.41 27.24 -16.26
C TYR A 13 27.11 27.38 -15.45
N VAL A 14 25.98 27.07 -16.07
CA VAL A 14 24.71 26.87 -15.35
C VAL A 14 24.84 25.57 -14.56
N LEU A 15 25.19 25.67 -13.27
CA LEU A 15 25.00 24.57 -12.32
C LEU A 15 23.50 24.29 -12.22
N THR A 16 23.01 23.32 -12.98
CA THR A 16 21.69 22.74 -12.74
C THR A 16 21.78 21.91 -11.47
N SER A 17 21.47 22.53 -10.34
CA SER A 17 21.25 21.84 -9.07
C SER A 17 20.10 20.85 -9.25
N VAL A 18 20.42 19.57 -9.47
CA VAL A 18 19.46 18.48 -9.43
C VAL A 18 19.09 18.31 -7.96
N PHE A 19 18.12 19.09 -7.48
CA PHE A 19 17.53 18.84 -6.17
C PHE A 19 16.82 17.48 -6.25
N PRO A 20 17.18 16.50 -5.41
CA PRO A 20 16.40 15.27 -5.32
C PRO A 20 14.99 15.66 -4.90
N GLN A 21 14.01 15.42 -5.78
CA GLN A 21 12.61 15.53 -5.40
C GLN A 21 12.36 14.44 -4.36
N LEU A 22 12.26 14.86 -3.09
CA LEU A 22 11.63 14.04 -2.07
C LEU A 22 10.24 13.71 -2.60
N SER A 23 10.00 12.43 -2.90
CA SER A 23 8.67 11.92 -3.20
C SER A 23 7.80 12.21 -1.98
N VAL A 24 7.05 13.31 -2.04
CA VAL A 24 6.10 13.68 -1.00
C VAL A 24 4.99 12.64 -1.07
N ALA A 25 4.65 12.05 0.07
CA ALA A 25 3.53 11.13 0.16
C ALA A 25 2.24 11.89 -0.16
N GLU A 26 1.34 11.28 -0.92
CA GLU A 26 0.12 11.91 -1.42
C GLU A 26 -1.10 11.19 -0.83
N ILE A 27 -2.09 11.96 -0.38
CA ILE A 27 -3.37 11.40 0.03
C ILE A 27 -4.04 10.78 -1.20
N THR A 28 -4.15 9.46 -1.18
CA THR A 28 -4.92 8.69 -2.15
C THR A 28 -6.34 8.54 -1.62
N THR A 29 -7.33 8.90 -2.43
CA THR A 29 -8.75 8.69 -2.14
C THR A 29 -9.37 7.87 -3.27
N LEU A 30 -9.96 6.73 -2.91
CA LEU A 30 -10.61 5.80 -3.82
C LEU A 30 -12.10 5.75 -3.49
N THR A 31 -12.93 6.21 -4.42
CA THR A 31 -14.38 6.14 -4.28
C THR A 31 -14.82 4.72 -4.61
N ILE A 32 -15.68 4.13 -3.77
CA ILE A 32 -16.21 2.80 -4.03
C ILE A 32 -17.44 2.94 -4.93
N PRO A 33 -17.43 2.34 -6.14
CA PRO A 33 -18.52 2.48 -7.11
C PRO A 33 -19.88 2.11 -6.51
N ASP A 34 -20.89 2.93 -6.77
CA ASP A 34 -22.29 2.72 -6.37
C ASP A 34 -22.55 2.50 -4.86
N GLN A 35 -21.56 2.71 -3.99
CA GLN A 35 -21.73 2.57 -2.54
C GLN A 35 -21.84 3.91 -1.80
N GLY A 36 -21.46 5.02 -2.45
CA GLY A 36 -21.57 6.37 -1.88
C GLY A 36 -20.66 6.61 -0.67
N TRP A 37 -19.49 5.99 -0.67
CA TRP A 37 -18.43 6.14 0.32
C TRP A 37 -17.06 5.97 -0.33
N ALA A 38 -15.99 6.33 0.37
CA ALA A 38 -14.62 6.24 -0.13
C ALA A 38 -13.64 5.74 0.94
N ILE A 39 -12.52 5.17 0.49
CA ILE A 39 -11.34 4.87 1.30
C ILE A 39 -10.29 5.96 1.05
N SER A 40 -9.60 6.41 2.10
CA SER A 40 -8.50 7.38 1.98
C SER A 40 -7.31 6.99 2.85
N PHE A 41 -6.10 7.23 2.35
CA PHE A 41 -4.85 6.97 3.05
C PHE A 41 -3.70 7.77 2.44
N ASP A 42 -2.67 8.03 3.23
CA ASP A 42 -1.38 8.58 2.80
C ASP A 42 -0.47 7.44 2.35
N ALA A 43 0.04 7.55 1.13
CA ALA A 43 0.94 6.57 0.52
C ALA A 43 1.94 7.26 -0.42
N PRO A 44 3.07 6.60 -0.75
CA PRO A 44 3.89 7.03 -1.87
C PRO A 44 3.03 7.06 -3.16
N PRO A 45 3.33 7.95 -4.12
CA PRO A 45 2.56 8.08 -5.35
C PRO A 45 2.35 6.73 -6.05
N LEU A 46 1.12 6.23 -5.97
CA LEU A 46 0.75 4.92 -6.49
C LEU A 46 0.50 5.02 -7.99
N ARG A 47 1.10 4.11 -8.75
CA ARG A 47 0.73 3.89 -10.14
C ARG A 47 -0.43 2.89 -10.14
N PRO A 48 -1.63 3.27 -10.60
CA PRO A 48 -2.73 2.32 -10.74
C PRO A 48 -2.33 1.30 -11.82
N VAL A 49 -2.40 0.02 -11.47
CA VAL A 49 -2.06 -1.09 -12.37
C VAL A 49 -3.33 -1.80 -12.82
N ARG A 50 -4.31 -1.94 -11.92
CA ARG A 50 -5.60 -2.57 -12.24
C ARG A 50 -6.69 -2.00 -11.36
N GLU A 51 -7.82 -1.72 -11.98
CA GLU A 51 -9.08 -1.41 -11.30
C GLU A 51 -10.17 -2.22 -12.00
N ALA A 52 -11.00 -2.90 -11.22
CA ALA A 52 -12.09 -3.72 -11.73
C ALA A 52 -13.30 -3.56 -10.82
N ASP A 53 -14.46 -3.44 -11.46
CA ASP A 53 -15.75 -3.39 -10.80
C ASP A 53 -16.67 -4.39 -11.52
N SER A 54 -17.23 -5.33 -10.76
CA SER A 54 -18.20 -6.29 -11.28
C SER A 54 -19.26 -6.57 -10.23
N ASN A 55 -20.46 -5.99 -10.42
CA ASN A 55 -21.77 -6.24 -9.78
C ASN A 55 -21.85 -6.45 -8.26
N ASP A 56 -20.75 -6.52 -7.53
CA ASP A 56 -20.64 -6.78 -6.10
C ASP A 56 -19.19 -6.85 -5.58
N HIS A 57 -18.22 -6.92 -6.49
CA HIS A 57 -16.78 -6.95 -6.21
C HIS A 57 -16.11 -5.72 -6.83
N TYR A 58 -15.47 -4.91 -6.00
CA TYR A 58 -14.54 -3.88 -6.44
C TYR A 58 -13.12 -4.25 -6.03
N MET A 59 -12.19 -4.13 -6.99
CA MET A 59 -10.77 -4.35 -6.75
C MET A 59 -9.95 -3.20 -7.32
N TYR A 60 -9.03 -2.70 -6.49
CA TYR A 60 -7.98 -1.77 -6.89
C TYR A 60 -6.62 -2.38 -6.60
N TYR A 61 -5.67 -2.17 -7.50
CA TYR A 61 -4.25 -2.48 -7.32
C TYR A 61 -3.39 -1.31 -7.78
N GLY A 62 -2.59 -0.79 -6.86
CA GLY A 62 -1.61 0.26 -7.11
C GLY A 62 -0.24 -0.11 -6.54
N ASN A 63 0.83 0.33 -7.20
CA ASN A 63 2.19 0.06 -6.74
C ASN A 63 3.10 1.30 -6.78
N ALA A 64 4.09 1.29 -5.89
CA ALA A 64 5.20 2.24 -5.85
C ALA A 64 6.49 1.48 -5.51
N ASN A 65 7.21 1.03 -6.54
CA ASN A 65 8.43 0.21 -6.40
C ASN A 65 8.18 -1.08 -5.60
N PHE A 66 8.75 -1.18 -4.39
CA PHE A 66 8.63 -2.34 -3.50
C PHE A 66 7.39 -2.30 -2.61
N PHE A 67 6.62 -1.21 -2.66
CA PHE A 67 5.35 -1.05 -1.96
C PHE A 67 4.19 -1.31 -2.91
N SER A 68 3.17 -2.03 -2.44
CA SER A 68 1.92 -2.15 -3.18
C SER A 68 0.71 -2.14 -2.25
N VAL A 69 -0.40 -1.64 -2.80
CA VAL A 69 -1.70 -1.59 -2.14
C VAL A 69 -2.70 -2.33 -3.03
N VAL A 70 -3.39 -3.30 -2.45
CA VAL A 70 -4.54 -3.97 -3.03
C VAL A 70 -5.74 -3.64 -2.16
N ILE A 71 -6.85 -3.26 -2.77
CA ILE A 71 -8.12 -3.10 -2.07
C ILE A 71 -9.12 -4.05 -2.70
N ASN A 72 -9.79 -4.84 -1.89
CA ASN A 72 -10.96 -5.60 -2.30
C ASN A 72 -12.14 -5.18 -1.43
N VAL A 73 -13.27 -4.94 -2.09
CA VAL A 73 -14.56 -4.67 -1.47
C VAL A 73 -15.53 -5.70 -2.01
N ASP A 74 -15.98 -6.57 -1.13
CA ASP A 74 -16.73 -7.77 -1.48
C ASP A 74 -18.01 -7.89 -0.66
N THR A 75 -18.95 -8.68 -1.17
CA THR A 75 -20.01 -9.22 -0.31
C THR A 75 -19.43 -10.21 0.71
N PRO A 76 -20.01 -10.29 1.92
CA PRO A 76 -19.55 -11.23 2.94
C PRO A 76 -19.42 -12.67 2.42
N ALA A 77 -18.22 -13.23 2.50
CA ALA A 77 -17.88 -14.54 1.93
C ALA A 77 -17.92 -15.70 2.95
N CYS A 78 -18.19 -15.41 4.22
CA CYS A 78 -18.37 -16.39 5.28
C CYS A 78 -19.55 -15.98 6.18
N ASP A 79 -20.07 -16.95 6.93
CA ASP A 79 -21.03 -16.70 8.00
C ASP A 79 -20.41 -15.85 9.11
N GLY A 80 -21.23 -15.05 9.79
CA GLY A 80 -20.80 -14.29 10.97
C GLY A 80 -21.46 -12.91 11.10
N GLY A 81 -21.87 -12.29 10.00
CA GLY A 81 -22.46 -10.94 9.99
C GLY A 81 -21.42 -9.82 9.90
N ASP A 82 -21.84 -8.57 10.15
CA ASP A 82 -21.11 -7.35 9.80
C ASP A 82 -20.12 -6.83 10.86
N SER A 83 -19.29 -7.70 11.44
CA SER A 83 -18.22 -7.28 12.37
C SER A 83 -16.84 -7.37 11.72
N HIS A 84 -15.90 -6.53 12.18
CA HIS A 84 -14.51 -6.53 11.70
C HIS A 84 -13.81 -7.86 12.04
N GLU A 85 -14.11 -8.41 13.21
CA GLU A 85 -13.60 -9.69 13.69
C GLU A 85 -14.04 -10.84 12.79
N ASN A 86 -15.28 -10.79 12.25
CA ASN A 86 -15.75 -11.81 11.31
C ASN A 86 -14.99 -11.75 9.99
N VAL A 87 -14.71 -10.55 9.48
CA VAL A 87 -13.87 -10.36 8.29
C VAL A 87 -12.49 -10.97 8.55
N LEU A 88 -11.86 -10.63 9.68
CA LEU A 88 -10.56 -11.19 10.09
C LEU A 88 -10.58 -12.71 10.18
N ASN A 89 -11.56 -13.28 10.86
CA ASN A 89 -11.66 -14.72 11.09
C ASN A 89 -11.88 -15.49 9.79
N CYS A 90 -12.78 -15.01 8.93
CA CYS A 90 -13.02 -15.60 7.62
C CYS A 90 -11.77 -15.55 6.76
N PHE A 91 -11.13 -14.37 6.67
CA PHE A 91 -9.92 -14.18 5.89
C PHE A 91 -8.80 -15.09 6.38
N TRP A 92 -8.52 -15.08 7.69
CA TRP A 92 -7.42 -15.85 8.28
C TRP A 92 -7.61 -17.35 8.12
N THR A 93 -8.84 -17.87 8.21
CA THR A 93 -9.12 -19.30 8.01
C THR A 93 -8.66 -19.80 6.64
N LYS A 94 -8.65 -18.93 5.63
CA LYS A 94 -8.14 -19.23 4.28
C LYS A 94 -6.64 -18.94 4.20
N ALA A 95 -6.22 -17.73 4.59
CA ALA A 95 -4.83 -17.26 4.45
C ALA A 95 -3.82 -18.05 5.29
N SER A 96 -4.20 -18.53 6.48
CA SER A 96 -3.28 -19.25 7.40
C SER A 96 -2.77 -20.57 6.85
N LYS A 97 -3.33 -21.05 5.74
CA LYS A 97 -2.93 -22.29 5.07
C LYS A 97 -1.76 -22.08 4.11
N GLU A 98 -1.35 -20.83 3.85
CA GLU A 98 -0.21 -20.51 2.99
C GLU A 98 1.11 -20.98 3.65
N PRO A 99 1.83 -21.95 3.05
CA PRO A 99 3.03 -22.54 3.65
C PRO A 99 4.19 -21.55 3.84
N LEU A 100 4.25 -20.48 3.04
CA LEU A 100 5.34 -19.50 3.12
C LEU A 100 5.18 -18.47 4.24
N ILE A 101 4.05 -18.47 4.96
CA ILE A 101 3.85 -17.59 6.11
C ILE A 101 4.77 -18.01 7.25
N ASN A 102 5.63 -17.09 7.67
CA ASN A 102 6.35 -17.21 8.94
C ASN A 102 5.34 -17.05 10.10
N GLN A 103 4.88 -18.17 10.66
CA GLN A 103 3.84 -18.16 11.70
C GLN A 103 4.23 -17.37 12.96
N ALA A 104 5.53 -17.29 13.28
CA ALA A 104 6.01 -16.51 14.43
C ALA A 104 5.89 -14.99 14.22
N SER A 105 5.77 -14.55 12.96
CA SER A 105 5.60 -13.13 12.60
C SER A 105 4.14 -12.66 12.62
N VAL A 106 3.18 -13.57 12.78
CA VAL A 106 1.75 -13.26 12.67
C VAL A 106 1.32 -12.41 13.86
N GLN A 107 0.77 -11.23 13.57
CA GLN A 107 0.20 -10.32 14.56
C GLN A 107 -1.23 -9.96 14.16
N LYS A 108 -2.14 -9.96 15.13
CA LYS A 108 -3.54 -9.60 14.96
C LYS A 108 -3.95 -8.64 16.06
N SER A 109 -4.69 -7.60 15.70
CA SER A 109 -5.24 -6.63 16.65
C SER A 109 -6.49 -6.00 16.07
N CYS A 110 -7.52 -5.76 16.88
CA CYS A 110 -8.73 -5.07 16.43
C CYS A 110 -8.97 -3.80 17.24
N ASN A 111 -9.56 -2.80 16.60
CA ASN A 111 -10.06 -1.58 17.22
C ASN A 111 -11.47 -1.28 16.65
N SER A 112 -12.03 -0.13 16.99
CA SER A 112 -13.38 0.27 16.55
C SER A 112 -13.53 0.50 15.04
N ASN A 113 -12.42 0.63 14.30
CA ASN A 113 -12.41 0.99 12.89
C ASN A 113 -12.01 -0.18 11.98
N TYR A 114 -11.19 -1.11 12.47
CA TYR A 114 -10.75 -2.27 11.70
C TYR A 114 -10.08 -3.32 12.59
N CYS A 115 -9.94 -4.52 12.02
CA CYS A 115 -8.98 -5.51 12.46
C CYS A 115 -7.72 -5.45 11.58
N LYS A 116 -6.57 -5.32 12.20
CA LYS A 116 -5.26 -5.41 11.56
C LYS A 116 -4.72 -6.82 11.66
N LEU A 117 -4.24 -7.36 10.55
CA LEU A 117 -3.48 -8.61 10.47
C LEU A 117 -2.15 -8.29 9.77
N SER A 118 -1.04 -8.74 10.33
CA SER A 118 0.25 -8.67 9.64
C SER A 118 1.03 -9.96 9.79
N TYR A 119 1.85 -10.26 8.79
CA TYR A 119 2.78 -11.38 8.79
C TYR A 119 3.86 -11.16 7.75
N GLU A 120 4.88 -12.00 7.82
CA GLU A 120 5.99 -12.03 6.89
C GLU A 120 5.94 -13.32 6.07
N LEU A 121 6.21 -13.20 4.77
CA LEU A 121 6.54 -14.32 3.91
C LEU A 121 8.06 -14.36 3.74
N GLU A 122 8.63 -15.54 3.85
CA GLU A 122 10.05 -15.77 3.57
C GLU A 122 10.15 -16.78 2.42
N ASN A 123 10.83 -16.38 1.36
CA ASN A 123 11.10 -17.26 0.22
C ASN A 123 12.53 -16.99 -0.29
N SER A 124 13.03 -17.86 -1.16
CA SER A 124 14.30 -17.66 -1.85
C SER A 124 14.10 -17.68 -3.37
N PHE A 125 14.79 -16.78 -4.06
CA PHE A 125 14.84 -16.75 -5.51
C PHE A 125 16.28 -16.50 -5.95
N GLN A 126 16.84 -17.40 -6.78
CA GLN A 126 18.23 -17.32 -7.24
C GLN A 126 19.21 -17.12 -6.07
N ASP A 127 19.08 -17.96 -5.02
CA ASP A 127 19.89 -17.93 -3.78
C ASP A 127 19.83 -16.63 -2.97
N LYS A 128 18.91 -15.73 -3.30
CA LYS A 128 18.62 -14.53 -2.50
C LYS A 128 17.36 -14.75 -1.67
N ASN A 129 17.49 -14.55 -0.37
CA ASN A 129 16.33 -14.50 0.51
C ASN A 129 15.51 -13.24 0.22
N ILE A 130 14.23 -13.44 -0.04
CA ILE A 130 13.23 -12.41 -0.22
C ILE A 130 12.30 -12.48 0.98
N LYS A 131 12.24 -11.36 1.70
CA LYS A 131 11.33 -11.17 2.82
C LYS A 131 10.23 -10.24 2.39
N GLN A 132 8.98 -10.66 2.50
CA GLN A 132 7.83 -9.81 2.22
C GLN A 132 7.07 -9.56 3.49
N ARG A 133 6.71 -8.30 3.77
CA ARG A 133 5.79 -7.97 4.86
C ARG A 133 4.42 -7.70 4.29
N HIS A 134 3.41 -8.36 4.84
CA HIS A 134 2.01 -8.18 4.47
C HIS A 134 1.27 -7.59 5.64
N VAL A 135 0.47 -6.55 5.38
CA VAL A 135 -0.37 -5.89 6.38
C VAL A 135 -1.76 -5.71 5.80
N TYR A 136 -2.77 -6.13 6.53
CA TYR A 136 -4.17 -6.14 6.13
C TYR A 136 -4.95 -5.30 7.12
N PHE A 137 -5.75 -4.37 6.61
CA PHE A 137 -6.80 -3.68 7.35
C PHE A 137 -8.13 -4.28 6.89
N LEU A 138 -8.76 -5.03 7.78
CA LEU A 138 -9.94 -5.85 7.53
C LEU A 138 -11.12 -5.25 8.29
N PHE A 139 -12.18 -4.86 7.58
CA PHE A 139 -13.32 -4.20 8.20
C PHE A 139 -14.61 -4.46 7.44
N ALA A 140 -15.73 -4.39 8.15
CA ALA A 140 -17.07 -4.47 7.62
C ALA A 140 -17.64 -3.04 7.58
N TYR A 141 -18.17 -2.61 6.44
CA TYR A 141 -18.76 -1.29 6.28
C TYR A 141 -19.84 -1.30 5.21
N ARG A 142 -21.02 -0.75 5.52
CA ARG A 142 -22.20 -0.73 4.64
C ARG A 142 -22.49 -2.09 3.97
N ASN A 143 -22.55 -3.16 4.77
CA ASN A 143 -22.81 -4.54 4.34
C ASN A 143 -21.78 -5.11 3.33
N LYS A 144 -20.60 -4.49 3.24
CA LYS A 144 -19.46 -4.99 2.47
C LYS A 144 -18.32 -5.36 3.40
N TRP A 145 -17.58 -6.39 3.00
CA TRP A 145 -16.33 -6.78 3.64
C TRP A 145 -15.17 -6.22 2.85
N ASN A 146 -14.30 -5.53 3.56
CA ASN A 146 -13.23 -4.75 2.98
C ASN A 146 -11.90 -5.35 3.41
N ASN A 147 -11.01 -5.48 2.44
CA ASN A 147 -9.66 -5.93 2.62
C ASN A 147 -8.72 -4.93 1.96
N VAL A 148 -8.08 -4.10 2.77
CA VAL A 148 -7.00 -3.21 2.33
C VAL A 148 -5.68 -3.87 2.69
N HIS A 149 -5.02 -4.41 1.67
CA HIS A 149 -3.78 -5.17 1.78
C HIS A 149 -2.61 -4.34 1.29
N ILE A 150 -1.63 -4.16 2.16
CA ILE A 150 -0.33 -3.57 1.86
C ILE A 150 0.70 -4.69 1.82
N SER A 151 1.58 -4.66 0.83
CA SER A 151 2.77 -5.49 0.82
C SER A 151 4.04 -4.69 0.56
N TYR A 152 5.12 -5.10 1.23
CA TYR A 152 6.48 -4.59 1.02
C TYR A 152 7.42 -5.74 0.71
N VAL A 153 8.29 -5.56 -0.29
CA VAL A 153 9.39 -6.49 -0.57
C VAL A 153 10.68 -5.94 0.04
N ASN A 154 11.32 -6.73 0.90
CA ASN A 154 12.53 -6.39 1.64
C ASN A 154 12.46 -5.01 2.32
N PRO A 155 11.48 -4.79 3.22
CA PRO A 155 11.22 -3.47 3.80
C PRO A 155 12.44 -2.94 4.57
N THR A 156 12.74 -1.66 4.36
CA THR A 156 13.68 -0.86 5.14
C THR A 156 12.97 -0.09 6.25
N GLU A 157 13.71 0.53 7.17
CA GLU A 157 13.15 1.42 8.20
C GLU A 157 12.34 2.60 7.61
N VAL A 158 12.70 3.07 6.42
CA VAL A 158 11.94 4.12 5.72
C VAL A 158 10.56 3.61 5.31
N ASP A 159 10.49 2.37 4.82
CA ASP A 159 9.24 1.73 4.42
C ASP A 159 8.31 1.51 5.63
N LEU A 160 8.88 1.22 6.81
CA LEU A 160 8.08 1.09 8.03
C LEU A 160 7.42 2.41 8.44
N LYS A 161 8.11 3.55 8.27
CA LYS A 161 7.52 4.87 8.50
C LYS A 161 6.41 5.19 7.51
N VAL A 162 6.49 4.68 6.28
CA VAL A 162 5.40 4.81 5.30
C VAL A 162 4.17 4.03 5.77
N LEU A 163 4.36 2.81 6.29
CA LEU A 163 3.27 2.04 6.88
C LEU A 163 2.63 2.74 8.09
N GLU A 164 3.43 3.33 8.97
CA GLU A 164 2.91 4.09 10.12
C GLU A 164 2.05 5.28 9.67
N LYS A 165 2.52 6.04 8.66
CA LYS A 165 1.75 7.15 8.08
C LYS A 165 0.47 6.67 7.41
N PHE A 166 0.54 5.56 6.68
CA PHE A 166 -0.64 4.94 6.11
C PHE A 166 -1.66 4.64 7.21
N GLU A 167 -1.24 3.97 8.28
CA GLU A 167 -2.14 3.60 9.39
C GLU A 167 -2.75 4.83 10.08
N GLN A 168 -1.98 5.89 10.28
CA GLN A 168 -2.45 7.14 10.90
C GLN A 168 -3.44 7.92 10.04
N SER A 169 -3.34 7.81 8.71
CA SER A 169 -4.19 8.53 7.75
C SER A 169 -5.33 7.69 7.20
N PHE A 170 -5.30 6.37 7.42
CA PHE A 170 -6.29 5.44 6.93
C PHE A 170 -7.68 5.78 7.47
N SER A 171 -8.63 5.97 6.56
CA SER A 171 -10.01 6.29 6.89
C SER A 171 -10.96 5.80 5.80
N TYR A 172 -12.23 5.61 6.18
CA TYR A 172 -13.32 5.33 5.27
C TYR A 172 -14.58 6.06 5.74
N LYS A 173 -15.35 6.60 4.79
CA LYS A 173 -16.57 7.38 5.07
C LYS A 173 -17.50 7.47 3.87
#